data_AF-A0A956TE87-F1
#
_entry.id   AF-A0A956TE87-F1
#
_cell.length_a   1.000
_cell.length_b   1.000
_cell.length_c   1.000
_cell.angle_alpha   90.00
_cell.angle_beta   90.00
_cell.angle_gamma   90.00
#
_symmetry.space_group_name_H-M   'P 1'
#
loop_
_entity.id
_entity.type
_entity.pdbx_description
1 polymer ?
#
loop_
_entity_poly.entity_id
_entity_poly.type
_entity_poly.pdbx_seq_one_letter_code
_entity_poly.pdbx_strand_id
1 'polypeptide(L)'
;MRGAGVRATSLMETVVAIFILVSAGFIVLLLFNQSLIYQKKTRQLNEAALAAENAMARCRAWAEDPNNYASGWGAFNGSVSDPDHPNFVITFEVDPAGRTVYTPSTSLEAPYADPERRAIPAGLVPVRCRVKWPGDEYVLTSYVGAAVRPVDPTTALKVSKVSGPGEPVPRDGICDYQAQVFDTSGRQIEGVTFSWAVVPEGGNAVILHDDSHRSGKWIKLQNKYFYNHILGTWGVQPGSIRLRATAVYNGVVLSGDSPSIALGGP
;
A
#
# COMPACT_ATOMS: atom_id res chain seq x y z
N MET A 1 -92.21 -20.57 6.39
CA MET A 1 -90.93 -21.30 6.21
C MET A 1 -89.77 -20.32 5.96
N ARG A 2 -89.41 -19.45 6.91
CA ARG A 2 -88.36 -18.41 6.73
C ARG A 2 -87.18 -18.49 7.72
N GLY A 3 -87.06 -19.59 8.47
CA GLY A 3 -86.06 -19.72 9.55
C GLY A 3 -84.83 -20.59 9.23
N ALA A 4 -84.83 -21.36 8.15
CA ALA A 4 -83.75 -22.30 7.83
C ALA A 4 -82.56 -21.63 7.10
N GLY A 5 -82.82 -20.68 6.20
CA GLY A 5 -81.78 -20.02 5.40
C GLY A 5 -80.85 -19.11 6.22
N VAL A 6 -81.38 -18.38 7.21
CA VAL A 6 -80.60 -17.44 8.05
C VAL A 6 -79.67 -18.18 9.03
N ARG A 7 -80.06 -19.38 9.49
CA ARG A 7 -79.23 -20.22 10.37
C ARG A 7 -78.10 -20.90 9.59
N ALA A 8 -78.39 -21.36 8.37
CA ALA A 8 -77.40 -21.97 7.48
C ALA A 8 -76.29 -20.97 7.07
N THR A 9 -76.64 -19.70 6.83
CA THR A 9 -75.64 -18.65 6.53
C THR A 9 -74.73 -18.33 7.73
N SER A 10 -75.25 -18.29 8.96
CA SER A 10 -74.43 -18.02 10.15
C SER A 10 -73.43 -19.15 10.47
N LEU A 11 -73.81 -20.41 10.20
CA LEU A 11 -72.94 -21.56 10.42
C LEU A 11 -71.84 -21.62 9.35
N MET A 12 -72.19 -21.33 8.10
CA MET A 12 -71.23 -21.24 7.00
C MET A 12 -70.21 -20.12 7.22
N GLU A 13 -70.66 -18.95 7.68
CA GLU A 13 -69.81 -17.82 8.06
C GLU A 13 -68.85 -18.19 9.19
N THR A 14 -69.33 -18.90 10.22
CA THR A 14 -68.49 -19.35 11.34
C THR A 14 -67.43 -20.35 10.87
N VAL A 15 -67.78 -21.29 9.99
CA VAL A 15 -66.83 -22.26 9.42
C VAL A 15 -65.77 -21.56 8.58
N VAL A 16 -66.16 -20.61 7.72
CA VAL A 16 -65.23 -19.82 6.90
C VAL A 16 -64.31 -18.97 7.80
N ALA A 17 -64.85 -18.36 8.86
CA ALA A 17 -64.07 -17.59 9.82
C ALA A 17 -63.02 -18.46 10.52
N ILE A 18 -63.37 -19.69 10.93
CA ILE A 18 -62.42 -20.64 11.52
C ILE A 18 -61.32 -21.01 10.52
N PHE A 19 -61.66 -21.29 9.26
CA PHE A 19 -60.65 -21.58 8.23
C PHE A 19 -59.69 -20.42 8.00
N ILE A 20 -60.20 -19.19 7.91
CA ILE A 20 -59.37 -17.99 7.75
C ILE A 20 -58.46 -17.81 8.97
N LEU A 21 -58.99 -17.97 10.18
CA LEU A 21 -58.25 -17.76 11.42
C LEU A 21 -57.15 -18.82 11.59
N VAL A 22 -57.43 -20.09 11.28
CA VAL A 22 -56.45 -21.17 11.27
C VAL A 22 -55.37 -20.91 10.20
N SER A 23 -55.76 -20.52 8.98
CA SER A 23 -54.82 -20.19 7.89
C SER A 23 -53.90 -19.03 8.26
N ALA A 24 -54.47 -17.96 8.83
CA ALA A 24 -53.71 -16.81 9.32
C ALA A 24 -52.75 -17.22 10.44
N GLY A 25 -53.21 -18.05 11.39
CA GLY A 25 -52.36 -18.59 12.45
C GLY A 25 -51.16 -19.39 11.93
N PHE A 26 -51.38 -20.25 10.93
CA PHE A 26 -50.29 -20.98 10.27
C PHE A 26 -49.30 -20.06 9.56
N ILE A 27 -49.78 -19.04 8.85
CA ILE A 27 -48.91 -18.06 8.18
C ILE A 27 -48.04 -17.31 9.20
N VAL A 28 -48.63 -16.85 10.30
CA VAL A 28 -47.88 -16.14 11.36
C VAL A 28 -46.82 -17.04 11.98
N LEU A 29 -47.13 -18.31 12.25
CA LEU A 29 -46.17 -19.26 12.81
C LEU A 29 -45.01 -19.56 11.83
N LEU A 30 -45.30 -19.68 10.53
CA LEU A 30 -44.28 -19.82 9.49
C LEU A 30 -43.37 -18.60 9.39
N LEU A 31 -43.94 -17.39 9.39
CA LEU A 31 -43.18 -16.14 9.37
C LEU A 31 -42.33 -15.97 10.63
N PHE A 32 -42.84 -16.36 11.79
CA PHE A 32 -42.09 -16.34 13.05
C PHE A 32 -40.89 -17.29 12.99
N ASN A 33 -41.08 -18.54 12.52
CA ASN A 33 -39.99 -19.48 12.35
C ASN A 33 -38.93 -18.98 11.35
N GLN A 34 -39.35 -18.41 10.21
CA GLN A 34 -38.42 -17.81 9.27
C GLN A 34 -37.64 -16.66 9.91
N SER A 35 -38.33 -15.78 10.67
CA SER A 35 -37.69 -14.68 11.38
C SER A 35 -36.60 -15.16 12.34
N LEU A 36 -36.85 -16.23 13.10
CA LEU A 36 -35.85 -16.83 14.00
C LEU A 36 -34.64 -17.38 13.25
N ILE A 37 -34.86 -18.06 12.10
CA ILE A 37 -33.77 -18.57 11.26
C ILE A 37 -32.92 -17.41 10.72
N TYR A 38 -33.57 -16.35 10.24
CA TYR A 38 -32.87 -15.15 9.75
C TYR A 38 -32.10 -14.46 10.88
N GLN A 39 -32.68 -14.29 12.06
CA GLN A 39 -31.97 -13.70 13.21
C GLN A 39 -30.74 -14.52 13.59
N LYS A 40 -30.83 -15.86 13.60
CA LYS A 40 -29.68 -16.73 13.85
C LYS A 40 -28.61 -16.57 12.77
N LYS A 41 -28.99 -16.55 11.50
CA LYS A 41 -28.05 -16.36 10.39
C LYS A 41 -27.35 -15.00 10.46
N THR A 42 -28.10 -13.92 10.67
CA THR A 42 -27.55 -12.57 10.82
C THR A 42 -26.60 -12.47 12.01
N ARG A 43 -26.96 -13.09 13.16
CA ARG A 43 -26.08 -13.13 14.32
C ARG A 43 -24.77 -13.87 14.02
N GLN A 44 -24.83 -15.04 13.37
CA GLN A 44 -23.64 -15.79 12.97
C GLN A 44 -22.77 -15.01 12.00
N LEU A 45 -23.36 -14.31 11.03
CA LEU A 45 -22.62 -13.46 10.10
C LEU A 45 -21.92 -12.30 10.81
N ASN A 46 -22.59 -11.65 11.76
CA ASN A 46 -21.99 -10.57 12.55
C ASN A 46 -20.83 -11.08 13.43
N GLU A 47 -21.00 -12.24 14.07
CA GLU A 47 -19.95 -12.88 14.86
C GLU A 47 -18.76 -13.30 13.97
N ALA A 48 -19.01 -13.82 12.77
CA ALA A 48 -17.96 -14.18 11.81
C ALA A 48 -17.22 -12.95 11.26
N ALA A 49 -17.93 -11.84 11.02
CA ALA A 49 -17.32 -10.58 10.61
C ALA A 49 -16.39 -10.02 11.70
N LEU A 50 -16.84 -10.01 12.96
CA LEU A 50 -16.01 -9.61 14.10
C LEU A 50 -14.75 -10.49 14.22
N ALA A 51 -14.90 -11.81 14.09
CA ALA A 51 -13.77 -12.74 14.12
C ALA A 51 -12.77 -12.45 12.99
N ALA A 52 -13.25 -12.17 11.78
CA ALA A 52 -12.40 -11.80 10.65
C ALA A 52 -11.66 -10.49 10.90
N GLU A 53 -12.33 -9.47 11.44
CA GLU A 53 -11.72 -8.18 11.77
C GLU A 53 -10.63 -8.32 12.84
N ASN A 54 -10.90 -9.06 13.92
CA ASN A 54 -9.93 -9.34 14.97
C ASN A 54 -8.73 -10.13 14.45
N ALA A 55 -8.96 -11.15 13.63
CA ALA A 55 -7.91 -11.91 12.98
C ALA A 55 -7.05 -11.03 12.06
N MET A 56 -7.67 -10.18 11.25
CA MET A 56 -6.97 -9.22 10.39
C MET A 56 -6.18 -8.18 11.20
N ALA A 57 -6.71 -7.71 12.33
CA ALA A 57 -5.98 -6.80 13.22
C ALA A 57 -4.72 -7.47 13.80
N ARG A 58 -4.81 -8.74 14.23
CA ARG A 58 -3.64 -9.53 14.67
C ARG A 58 -2.62 -9.71 13.55
N CYS A 59 -3.07 -9.96 12.31
CA CYS A 59 -2.20 -10.04 11.15
C CYS A 59 -1.44 -8.72 10.90
N ARG A 60 -2.14 -7.57 10.97
CA ARG A 60 -1.51 -6.25 10.84
C ARG A 60 -0.49 -5.99 11.95
N ALA A 61 -0.85 -6.27 13.21
CA ALA A 61 0.04 -6.09 14.35
C ALA A 61 1.30 -6.96 14.24
N TRP A 62 1.17 -8.22 13.82
CA TRP A 62 2.32 -9.08 13.57
C TRP A 62 3.23 -8.56 12.44
N ALA A 63 2.62 -7.99 11.40
CA ALA A 63 3.30 -7.41 10.26
C ALA A 63 3.94 -6.02 10.55
N GLU A 64 3.76 -5.47 11.76
CA GLU A 64 4.47 -4.24 12.17
C GLU A 64 5.99 -4.45 12.29
N ASP A 65 6.44 -5.68 12.58
CA ASP A 65 7.87 -6.01 12.52
C ASP A 65 8.33 -6.09 11.05
N PRO A 66 9.33 -5.28 10.64
CA PRO A 66 9.84 -5.30 9.27
C PRO A 66 10.35 -6.68 8.80
N ASN A 67 10.85 -7.53 9.71
CA ASN A 67 11.30 -8.88 9.36
C ASN A 67 10.11 -9.79 9.01
N ASN A 68 9.04 -9.70 9.79
CA ASN A 68 7.80 -10.45 9.56
C ASN A 68 7.17 -10.04 8.22
N TYR A 69 7.07 -8.74 7.97
CA TYR A 69 6.53 -8.21 6.72
C TYR A 69 7.36 -8.59 5.49
N ALA A 70 8.69 -8.61 5.59
CA ALA A 70 9.56 -8.84 4.44
C ALA A 70 9.56 -10.30 3.94
N SER A 71 9.50 -11.29 4.85
CA SER A 71 9.64 -12.70 4.47
C SER A 71 8.91 -13.70 5.37
N GLY A 72 8.23 -13.25 6.43
CA GLY A 72 7.64 -14.13 7.45
C GLY A 72 6.23 -14.65 7.17
N TRP A 73 5.62 -14.32 6.02
CA TRP A 73 4.18 -14.52 5.78
C TRP A 73 3.67 -15.95 5.87
N GLY A 74 4.56 -16.94 5.78
CA GLY A 74 4.21 -18.36 5.97
C GLY A 74 3.55 -18.64 7.32
N ALA A 75 3.89 -17.88 8.38
CA ALA A 75 3.27 -18.04 9.71
C ALA A 75 1.77 -17.68 9.72
N PHE A 76 1.34 -16.81 8.81
CA PHE A 76 -0.05 -16.41 8.65
C PHE A 76 -0.73 -17.08 7.46
N ASN A 77 -0.04 -17.88 6.64
CA ASN A 77 -0.66 -18.53 5.49
C ASN A 77 -1.21 -19.90 5.89
N GLY A 78 -2.53 -20.02 6.02
CA GLY A 78 -3.20 -21.25 6.45
C GLY A 78 -4.28 -21.02 7.50
N SER A 79 -4.67 -22.10 8.17
CA SER A 79 -5.72 -22.08 9.18
C SER A 79 -5.19 -21.70 10.56
N VAL A 80 -5.84 -20.73 11.19
CA VAL A 80 -5.53 -20.26 12.54
C VAL A 80 -6.74 -20.56 13.42
N SER A 81 -6.51 -21.21 14.55
CA SER A 81 -7.55 -21.40 15.57
C SER A 81 -7.66 -20.12 16.41
N ASP A 82 -8.88 -19.62 16.57
CA ASP A 82 -9.15 -18.45 17.40
C ASP A 82 -9.80 -18.90 18.73
N PRO A 83 -9.13 -18.72 19.88
CA PRO A 83 -9.68 -19.09 21.19
C PRO A 83 -11.00 -18.37 21.50
N ASP A 84 -11.15 -17.14 21.01
CA ASP A 84 -12.33 -16.30 21.25
C ASP A 84 -13.53 -16.76 20.41
N HIS A 85 -13.28 -17.50 19.33
CA HIS A 85 -14.29 -17.96 18.39
C HIS A 85 -14.09 -19.43 17.99
N PRO A 86 -14.24 -20.39 18.93
CA PRO A 86 -13.90 -21.80 18.69
C PRO A 86 -14.81 -22.50 17.67
N ASN A 87 -15.98 -21.92 17.37
CA ASN A 87 -16.92 -22.45 16.39
C ASN A 87 -16.58 -22.08 14.94
N PHE A 88 -15.56 -21.23 14.74
CA PHE A 88 -15.14 -20.75 13.44
C PHE A 88 -13.77 -21.31 13.05
N VAL A 89 -13.63 -21.66 11.78
CA VAL A 89 -12.34 -21.97 11.18
C VAL A 89 -11.88 -20.76 10.39
N ILE A 90 -10.86 -20.08 10.89
CA ILE A 90 -10.26 -18.92 10.23
C ILE A 90 -9.13 -19.40 9.34
N THR A 91 -9.14 -19.02 8.06
CA THR A 91 -8.08 -19.33 7.10
C THR A 91 -7.64 -18.08 6.40
N PHE A 92 -6.34 -17.87 6.33
CA PHE A 92 -5.73 -16.76 5.62
C PHE A 92 -5.14 -17.22 4.30
N GLU A 93 -5.39 -16.42 3.26
CA GLU A 93 -4.70 -16.50 1.97
C GLU A 93 -3.92 -15.21 1.82
N VAL A 94 -2.59 -15.34 1.83
CA VAL A 94 -1.66 -14.21 1.69
C VAL A 94 -0.93 -14.36 0.37
N ASP A 95 -0.72 -13.25 -0.35
CA ASP A 95 0.20 -13.19 -1.49
C ASP A 95 1.48 -12.44 -1.09
N PRO A 96 2.54 -13.16 -0.68
CA PRO A 96 3.77 -12.55 -0.15
C PRO A 96 4.54 -11.76 -1.19
N ALA A 97 4.30 -12.00 -2.49
CA ALA A 97 4.92 -11.20 -3.55
C ALA A 97 4.48 -9.73 -3.47
N GLY A 98 3.35 -9.48 -2.81
CA GLY A 98 2.77 -8.16 -2.64
C GLY A 98 2.27 -7.58 -3.96
N ARG A 99 1.77 -6.35 -3.88
CA ARG A 99 1.29 -5.60 -5.02
C ARG A 99 2.11 -4.33 -5.17
N THR A 100 2.74 -4.16 -6.32
CA THR A 100 3.38 -2.90 -6.68
C THR A 100 2.31 -1.81 -6.75
N VAL A 101 2.53 -0.73 -6.00
CA VAL A 101 1.71 0.47 -6.05
C VAL A 101 2.53 1.62 -6.62
N TYR A 102 1.85 2.65 -7.11
CA TYR A 102 2.49 3.77 -7.78
C TYR A 102 2.18 5.09 -7.08
N THR A 103 3.16 5.99 -7.06
CA THR A 103 3.02 7.33 -6.47
C THR A 103 2.94 8.41 -7.54
N PRO A 104 2.02 9.40 -7.42
CA PRO A 104 1.05 9.58 -6.33
C PRO A 104 -0.16 8.63 -6.41
N SER A 105 -0.46 8.10 -7.59
CA SER A 105 -1.53 7.11 -7.78
C SER A 105 -1.31 6.30 -9.05
N THR A 106 -1.91 5.11 -9.10
CA THR A 106 -1.90 4.25 -10.29
C THR A 106 -2.47 4.93 -11.53
N SER A 107 -3.51 5.77 -11.38
CA SER A 107 -4.15 6.46 -12.51
C SER A 107 -3.25 7.56 -13.09
N LEU A 108 -2.53 8.30 -12.25
CA LEU A 108 -1.62 9.36 -12.69
C LEU A 108 -0.32 8.80 -13.28
N GLU A 109 0.08 7.60 -12.86
CA GLU A 109 1.26 6.91 -13.39
C GLU A 109 0.94 6.02 -14.61
N ALA A 110 -0.34 5.82 -14.95
CA ALA A 110 -0.78 5.00 -16.09
C ALA A 110 -0.19 5.42 -17.45
N PRO A 111 0.01 6.72 -17.78
CA PRO A 111 0.59 7.13 -19.06
C PRO A 111 2.06 6.74 -19.25
N TYR A 112 2.79 6.50 -18.17
CA TYR A 112 4.21 6.14 -18.22
C TYR A 112 4.36 4.63 -18.35
N ALA A 113 5.41 4.15 -19.01
CA ALA A 113 5.74 2.73 -19.06
C ALA A 113 6.68 2.36 -17.90
N ASP A 114 6.78 1.07 -17.56
CA ASP A 114 7.90 0.62 -16.71
C ASP A 114 9.20 0.72 -17.53
N PRO A 115 10.33 1.22 -16.98
CA PRO A 115 10.59 1.53 -15.57
C PRO A 115 10.42 3.02 -15.19
N GLU A 116 9.84 3.85 -16.05
CA GLU A 116 9.66 5.29 -15.81
C GLU A 116 8.61 5.58 -14.73
N ARG A 117 7.69 4.63 -14.50
CA ARG A 117 6.69 4.71 -13.43
C ARG A 117 7.35 4.78 -12.05
N ARG A 118 6.82 5.66 -11.20
CA ARG A 118 7.25 5.74 -9.79
C ARG A 118 6.61 4.62 -8.98
N ALA A 119 7.21 3.43 -9.09
CA ALA A 119 6.81 2.25 -8.34
C ALA A 119 7.30 2.29 -6.89
N ILE A 120 6.43 1.87 -5.98
CA ILE A 120 6.73 1.54 -4.59
C ILE A 120 6.68 0.01 -4.50
N PRO A 121 7.83 -0.67 -4.65
CA PRO A 121 7.89 -2.12 -4.58
C PRO A 121 7.54 -2.60 -3.17
N ALA A 122 6.80 -3.72 -3.09
CA ALA A 122 6.39 -4.36 -1.84
C ALA A 122 5.69 -3.43 -0.82
N GLY A 123 5.08 -2.32 -1.26
CA GLY A 123 4.41 -1.37 -0.38
C GLY A 123 3.15 -1.92 0.29
N LEU A 124 2.47 -2.88 -0.37
CA LEU A 124 1.26 -3.52 0.12
C LEU A 124 1.31 -5.03 -0.13
N VAL A 125 0.85 -5.81 0.85
CA VAL A 125 0.58 -7.24 0.73
C VAL A 125 -0.93 -7.48 0.80
N PRO A 126 -1.57 -8.08 -0.22
CA PRO A 126 -2.98 -8.42 -0.14
C PRO A 126 -3.16 -9.65 0.75
N VAL A 127 -4.13 -9.55 1.66
CA VAL A 127 -4.47 -10.60 2.62
C VAL A 127 -5.98 -10.82 2.56
N ARG A 128 -6.37 -12.09 2.40
CA ARG A 128 -7.77 -12.51 2.44
C ARG A 128 -7.97 -13.43 3.65
N CYS A 129 -8.85 -13.01 4.55
CA CYS A 129 -9.29 -13.79 5.70
C CYS A 129 -10.64 -14.43 5.39
N ARG A 130 -10.70 -15.76 5.44
CA ARG A 130 -11.92 -16.55 5.29
C ARG A 130 -12.31 -17.14 6.64
N VAL A 131 -13.53 -16.88 7.08
CA VAL A 131 -14.11 -17.45 8.30
C VAL A 131 -15.19 -18.44 7.87
N LYS A 132 -15.01 -19.72 8.19
CA LYS A 132 -15.92 -20.80 7.80
C LYS A 132 -16.65 -21.37 9.01
N TRP A 133 -17.93 -21.69 8.81
CA TRP A 133 -18.77 -22.45 9.74
C TRP A 133 -19.67 -23.43 8.97
N PRO A 134 -20.39 -24.33 9.64
CA PRO A 134 -21.25 -25.28 8.94
C PRO A 134 -22.29 -24.56 8.06
N GLY A 135 -22.14 -24.70 6.74
CA GLY A 135 -23.11 -24.28 5.74
C GLY A 135 -22.90 -22.92 5.10
N ASP A 136 -21.95 -22.09 5.55
CA ASP A 136 -21.70 -20.76 4.97
C ASP A 136 -20.27 -20.26 5.27
N GLU A 137 -19.85 -19.19 4.60
CA GLU A 137 -18.54 -18.56 4.81
C GLU A 137 -18.60 -17.03 4.73
N TYR A 138 -17.69 -16.38 5.44
CA TYR A 138 -17.47 -14.94 5.37
C TYR A 138 -16.04 -14.66 4.89
N VAL A 139 -15.90 -13.73 3.94
CA VAL A 139 -14.60 -13.41 3.34
C VAL A 139 -14.32 -11.92 3.48
N LEU A 140 -13.24 -11.59 4.17
CA LEU A 140 -12.70 -10.24 4.31
C LEU A 140 -11.40 -10.13 3.52
N THR A 141 -11.35 -9.22 2.54
CA THR A 141 -10.13 -8.92 1.79
C THR A 141 -9.61 -7.54 2.19
N SER A 142 -8.33 -7.45 2.53
CA SER A 142 -7.68 -6.19 2.88
C SER A 142 -6.25 -6.16 2.36
N TYR A 143 -5.61 -5.00 2.51
CA TYR A 143 -4.19 -4.81 2.22
C TYR A 143 -3.48 -4.48 3.52
N VAL A 144 -2.33 -5.11 3.74
CA VAL A 144 -1.42 -4.79 4.83
C VAL A 144 -0.26 -4.01 4.24
N GLY A 145 -0.05 -2.79 4.72
CA GLY A 145 1.06 -1.95 4.28
C GLY A 145 2.33 -2.24 5.07
N ALA A 146 3.48 -1.96 4.44
CA ALA A 146 4.76 -2.03 5.13
C ALA A 146 4.78 -1.05 6.32
N ALA A 147 5.28 -1.51 7.46
CA ALA A 147 5.48 -0.66 8.62
C ALA A 147 6.47 0.47 8.34
N VAL A 148 6.27 1.61 8.98
CA VAL A 148 7.23 2.72 8.92
C VAL A 148 8.52 2.28 9.62
N ARG A 149 9.65 2.40 8.90
CA ARG A 149 10.96 2.06 9.45
C ARG A 149 11.59 3.32 10.04
N PRO A 150 12.09 3.29 11.28
CA PRO A 150 12.73 4.46 11.88
C PRO A 150 13.99 4.84 11.09
N VAL A 151 14.11 6.13 10.77
CA VAL A 151 15.24 6.73 10.05
C VAL A 151 15.90 7.78 10.94
N ASP A 152 17.23 7.87 10.84
CA ASP A 152 17.97 9.01 11.38
C ASP A 152 18.02 10.11 10.30
N PRO A 153 17.41 11.28 10.50
CA PRO A 153 17.34 12.32 9.48
C PRO A 153 18.71 12.84 9.03
N THR A 154 19.75 12.65 9.83
CA THR A 154 21.10 13.16 9.55
C THR A 154 21.97 12.20 8.74
N THR A 155 21.68 10.89 8.79
CA THR A 155 22.55 9.85 8.20
C THR A 155 21.83 8.88 7.28
N ALA A 156 20.49 8.89 7.25
CA ALA A 156 19.70 7.94 6.47
C ALA A 156 19.87 8.09 4.96
N LEU A 157 20.02 9.32 4.45
CA LEU A 157 20.17 9.58 3.02
C LEU A 157 21.64 9.54 2.61
N LYS A 158 21.99 8.63 1.71
CA LYS A 158 23.34 8.51 1.15
C LYS A 158 23.34 8.80 -0.34
N VAL A 159 24.33 9.58 -0.76
CA VAL A 159 24.60 9.91 -2.16
C VAL A 159 25.93 9.25 -2.56
N SER A 160 25.92 8.47 -3.63
CA SER A 160 27.09 7.76 -4.14
C SER A 160 27.28 7.97 -5.64
N LYS A 161 28.54 8.00 -6.07
CA LYS A 161 28.90 7.97 -7.49
C LYS A 161 28.80 6.55 -8.00
N VAL A 162 28.16 6.39 -9.15
CA VAL A 162 27.88 5.10 -9.79
C VAL A 162 28.85 4.86 -10.92
N SER A 163 29.05 5.89 -11.74
CA SER A 163 29.80 5.82 -12.99
C SER A 163 30.33 7.20 -13.38
N GLY A 164 31.27 7.24 -14.33
CA GLY A 164 31.84 8.47 -14.88
C GLY A 164 33.36 8.57 -14.75
N PRO A 165 33.95 9.65 -15.30
CA PRO A 165 35.38 9.89 -15.26
C PRO A 165 35.90 10.05 -13.83
N GLY A 166 37.21 9.88 -13.62
CA GLY A 166 37.85 10.17 -12.34
C GLY A 166 37.73 11.64 -11.94
N GLU A 167 38.16 11.95 -10.72
CA GLU A 167 38.29 13.34 -10.27
C GLU A 167 39.71 13.86 -10.54
N PRO A 168 39.87 15.09 -11.05
CA PRO A 168 38.82 16.07 -11.36
C PRO A 168 38.00 15.69 -12.61
N VAL A 169 36.69 15.96 -12.57
CA VAL A 169 35.76 15.68 -13.69
C VAL A 169 36.13 16.59 -14.87
N PRO A 170 36.53 16.04 -16.03
CA PRO A 170 36.97 16.85 -17.17
C PRO A 170 35.82 17.70 -17.72
N ARG A 171 36.16 18.70 -18.52
CA ARG A 171 35.18 19.49 -19.28
C ARG A 171 34.22 18.57 -20.03
N ASP A 172 32.93 18.89 -19.95
CA ASP A 172 31.83 18.12 -20.54
C ASP A 172 31.68 16.67 -20.02
N GLY A 173 32.53 16.25 -19.08
CA GLY A 173 32.48 14.95 -18.43
C GLY A 173 31.18 14.75 -17.68
N ILE A 174 30.61 13.56 -17.82
CA ILE A 174 29.33 13.17 -17.21
C ILE A 174 29.61 12.10 -16.15
N CYS A 175 29.10 12.33 -14.94
CA CYS A 175 29.12 11.38 -13.84
C CYS A 175 27.69 10.99 -13.46
N ASP A 176 27.46 9.70 -13.25
CA ASP A 176 26.19 9.19 -12.76
C ASP A 176 26.23 9.07 -11.24
N TYR A 177 25.18 9.55 -10.57
CA TYR A 177 25.02 9.46 -9.12
C TYR A 177 23.71 8.79 -8.75
N GLN A 178 23.69 8.19 -7.56
CA GLN A 178 22.53 7.55 -6.98
C GLN A 178 22.27 8.07 -5.57
N ALA A 179 21.00 8.21 -5.21
CA ALA A 179 20.55 8.45 -3.84
C ALA A 179 19.83 7.21 -3.29
N GLN A 180 20.09 6.89 -2.02
CA GLN A 180 19.45 5.80 -1.29
C GLN A 180 19.10 6.26 0.13
N VAL A 181 17.97 5.79 0.66
CA VAL A 181 17.60 5.97 2.07
C VAL A 181 17.77 4.66 2.80
N PHE A 182 18.36 4.71 3.99
CA PHE A 182 18.54 3.57 4.87
C PHE A 182 17.81 3.80 6.20
N ASP A 183 17.25 2.73 6.75
CA ASP A 183 16.75 2.75 8.12
C ASP A 183 17.89 2.69 9.15
N THR A 184 17.54 2.85 10.42
CA THR A 184 18.50 2.74 11.55
C THR A 184 19.18 1.38 11.67
N SER A 185 18.65 0.33 11.03
CA SER A 185 19.26 -1.00 10.94
C SER A 185 20.15 -1.17 9.70
N GLY A 186 20.37 -0.11 8.93
CA GLY A 186 21.20 -0.12 7.72
C GLY A 186 20.54 -0.80 6.51
N ARG A 187 19.23 -1.08 6.54
CA ARG A 187 18.52 -1.66 5.39
C ARG A 187 17.97 -0.54 4.51
N GLN A 188 18.05 -0.74 3.21
CA GLN A 188 17.52 0.22 2.26
C GLN A 188 15.98 0.30 2.35
N ILE A 189 15.47 1.53 2.32
CA ILE A 189 14.06 1.83 2.11
C ILE A 189 13.85 2.10 0.62
N GLU A 190 13.07 1.24 -0.01
CA GLU A 190 12.75 1.34 -1.45
C GLU A 190 11.52 2.23 -1.69
N GLY A 191 11.29 2.61 -2.95
CA GLY A 191 10.13 3.42 -3.34
C GLY A 191 10.19 4.89 -2.91
N VAL A 192 11.31 5.35 -2.35
CA VAL A 192 11.54 6.77 -2.02
C VAL A 192 11.85 7.57 -3.29
N THR A 193 11.27 8.75 -3.40
CA THR A 193 11.54 9.71 -4.49
C THR A 193 12.46 10.83 -4.02
N PHE A 194 13.34 11.30 -4.91
CA PHE A 194 14.38 12.26 -4.57
C PHE A 194 14.34 13.50 -5.46
N SER A 195 14.83 14.61 -4.91
CA SER A 195 15.18 15.81 -5.68
C SER A 195 16.65 16.17 -5.45
N TRP A 196 17.28 16.77 -6.46
CA TRP A 196 18.72 17.02 -6.48
C TRP A 196 19.04 18.50 -6.61
N ALA A 197 20.13 18.91 -5.98
CA ALA A 197 20.70 20.25 -6.12
C ALA A 197 22.23 20.18 -6.15
N VAL A 198 22.85 21.09 -6.91
CA VAL A 198 24.29 21.35 -6.84
C VAL A 198 24.55 22.32 -5.70
N VAL A 199 25.44 21.93 -4.78
CA VAL A 199 25.94 22.78 -3.71
C VAL A 199 27.36 23.23 -4.09
N PRO A 200 27.55 24.48 -4.51
CA PRO A 200 28.86 24.95 -4.96
C PRO A 200 29.82 25.11 -3.77
N GLU A 201 31.05 24.63 -3.92
CA GLU A 201 32.18 24.83 -2.99
C GLU A 201 33.35 25.60 -3.67
N GLY A 202 33.06 26.29 -4.76
CA GLY A 202 34.03 27.04 -5.57
C GLY A 202 33.91 26.75 -7.07
N GLY A 203 33.42 25.56 -7.43
CA GLY A 203 33.04 25.18 -8.79
C GLY A 203 31.54 25.30 -9.05
N ASN A 204 31.12 25.01 -10.29
CA ASN A 204 29.72 24.82 -10.61
C ASN A 204 29.53 23.81 -11.74
N ALA A 205 28.41 23.10 -11.72
CA ALA A 205 28.05 22.08 -12.68
C ALA A 205 26.54 22.09 -12.95
N VAL A 206 26.11 21.39 -14.00
CA VAL A 206 24.71 21.24 -14.36
C VAL A 206 24.25 19.83 -14.04
N ILE A 207 23.08 19.73 -13.43
CA ILE A 207 22.33 18.49 -13.31
C ILE A 207 21.58 18.26 -14.63
N LEU A 208 21.86 17.12 -15.26
CA LEU A 208 21.08 16.61 -16.37
C LEU A 208 20.03 15.66 -15.77
N HIS A 209 18.76 16.03 -15.90
CA HIS A 209 17.67 15.15 -15.51
C HIS A 209 17.65 13.93 -16.42
N ASP A 210 17.66 12.75 -15.82
CA ASP A 210 17.45 11.51 -16.54
C ASP A 210 15.94 11.22 -16.56
N ASP A 211 15.29 11.54 -17.68
CA ASP A 211 13.85 11.34 -17.86
C ASP A 211 13.46 9.85 -17.85
N SER A 212 14.41 8.93 -17.98
CA SER A 212 14.16 7.49 -17.91
C SER A 212 13.75 7.01 -16.52
N HIS A 213 14.00 7.81 -15.46
CA HIS A 213 13.65 7.46 -14.09
C HIS A 213 13.05 8.65 -13.30
N ARG A 214 11.72 8.75 -13.33
CA ARG A 214 10.96 9.82 -12.64
C ARG A 214 10.98 9.75 -11.12
N SER A 215 11.58 8.71 -10.53
CA SER A 215 11.81 8.62 -9.08
C SER A 215 12.87 9.59 -8.58
N GLY A 216 13.72 10.10 -9.48
CA GLY A 216 14.89 10.91 -9.11
C GLY A 216 15.96 10.10 -8.37
N LYS A 217 15.85 8.77 -8.28
CA LYS A 217 16.86 7.93 -7.61
C LYS A 217 18.25 8.06 -8.24
N TRP A 218 18.30 8.33 -9.53
CA TRP A 218 19.51 8.50 -10.32
C TRP A 218 19.56 9.90 -10.90
N ILE A 219 20.76 10.46 -11.02
CA ILE A 219 20.97 11.75 -11.68
C ILE A 219 22.30 11.76 -12.42
N LYS A 220 22.36 12.58 -13.47
CA LYS A 220 23.59 12.83 -14.22
C LYS A 220 24.12 14.21 -13.89
N LEU A 221 25.38 14.28 -13.51
CA LEU A 221 26.10 15.53 -13.32
C LEU A 221 27.00 15.76 -14.52
N GLN A 222 26.91 16.94 -15.13
CA GLN A 222 27.81 17.36 -16.19
C GLN A 222 28.63 18.59 -15.78
N ASN A 223 29.95 18.53 -15.96
CA ASN A 223 30.82 19.70 -15.79
C ASN A 223 30.60 20.72 -16.92
N LYS A 224 29.57 21.54 -16.74
CA LYS A 224 29.17 22.71 -17.53
C LYS A 224 28.53 23.70 -16.56
N TYR A 225 28.68 24.99 -16.79
CA TYR A 225 28.08 26.02 -15.94
C TYR A 225 27.06 26.88 -16.69
N PHE A 226 27.50 27.61 -17.72
CA PHE A 226 26.63 28.54 -18.44
C PHE A 226 26.87 28.46 -19.95
N TYR A 227 25.82 28.70 -20.73
CA TYR A 227 25.95 28.84 -22.16
C TYR A 227 26.25 30.29 -22.51
N ASN A 228 27.40 30.53 -23.13
CA ASN A 228 27.75 31.84 -23.65
C ASN A 228 27.10 32.00 -25.04
N HIS A 229 25.98 32.74 -25.11
CA HIS A 229 25.26 32.99 -26.36
C HIS A 229 26.06 33.81 -27.39
N ILE A 230 27.09 34.55 -26.96
CA ILE A 230 27.94 35.35 -27.85
C ILE A 230 28.99 34.46 -28.53
N LEU A 231 29.60 33.55 -27.76
CA LEU A 231 30.63 32.63 -28.27
C LEU A 231 30.07 31.28 -28.75
N GLY A 232 28.76 31.05 -28.60
CA GLY A 232 28.11 29.78 -28.95
C GLY A 232 28.63 28.58 -28.16
N THR A 233 29.29 28.79 -27.02
CA THR A 233 30.03 27.74 -26.28
C THR A 233 29.57 27.63 -24.84
N TRP A 234 29.66 26.42 -24.29
CA TRP A 234 29.48 26.18 -22.86
C TRP A 234 30.75 26.53 -22.09
N GLY A 235 30.59 27.39 -21.07
CA GLY A 235 31.62 27.68 -20.08
C GLY A 235 31.66 26.61 -18.99
N VAL A 236 32.86 26.38 -18.46
CA VAL A 236 33.09 25.55 -17.27
C VAL A 236 33.53 26.44 -16.12
N GLN A 237 33.15 26.08 -14.90
CA GLN A 237 33.63 26.73 -13.68
C GLN A 237 34.35 25.66 -12.84
N PRO A 238 35.69 25.56 -12.94
CA PRO A 238 36.46 24.60 -12.16
C PRO A 238 36.39 24.91 -10.66
N GLY A 239 36.74 23.94 -9.83
CA GLY A 239 36.65 24.02 -8.38
C GLY A 239 35.93 22.81 -7.82
N SER A 240 35.44 22.90 -6.59
CA SER A 240 34.73 21.80 -5.94
C SER A 240 33.23 22.05 -5.86
N ILE A 241 32.45 20.98 -5.88
CA ILE A 241 31.01 21.00 -5.62
C ILE A 241 30.61 19.78 -4.78
N ARG A 242 29.40 19.80 -4.20
CA ARG A 242 28.71 18.60 -3.72
C ARG A 242 27.36 18.47 -4.40
N LEU A 243 26.88 17.23 -4.51
CA LEU A 243 25.50 16.95 -4.87
C LEU A 243 24.69 16.69 -3.62
N ARG A 244 23.64 17.49 -3.45
CA ARG A 244 22.66 17.28 -2.39
C ARG A 244 21.44 16.57 -2.97
N ALA A 245 21.11 15.43 -2.39
CA ALA A 245 19.81 14.80 -2.60
C ALA A 245 18.91 15.07 -1.39
N THR A 246 17.63 15.31 -1.66
CA THR A 246 16.61 15.46 -0.62
C THR A 246 15.44 14.54 -0.91
N ALA A 247 14.82 14.03 0.15
CA ALA A 247 13.64 13.18 0.08
C ALA A 247 12.72 13.46 1.26
N VAL A 248 11.44 13.13 1.14
CA VAL A 248 10.50 13.16 2.27
C VAL A 248 10.07 11.73 2.56
N TYR A 249 10.28 11.30 3.80
CA TYR A 249 9.88 9.98 4.27
C TYR A 249 9.05 10.12 5.55
N ASN A 250 7.80 9.66 5.51
CA ASN A 250 6.85 9.76 6.61
C ASN A 250 6.76 11.18 7.24
N GLY A 251 6.74 12.21 6.39
CA GLY A 251 6.68 13.62 6.81
C GLY A 251 8.00 14.23 7.28
N VAL A 252 9.08 13.45 7.38
CA VAL A 252 10.42 13.93 7.75
C VAL A 252 11.21 14.23 6.48
N VAL A 253 11.81 15.42 6.42
CA VAL A 253 12.73 15.79 5.34
C VAL A 253 14.09 15.17 5.62
N LEU A 254 14.58 14.39 4.67
CA LEU A 254 15.91 13.79 4.66
C LEU A 254 16.77 14.54 3.66
N SER A 255 18.03 14.80 4.03
CA SER A 255 19.02 15.40 3.13
C SER A 255 20.35 14.68 3.28
N GLY A 256 21.02 14.42 2.16
CA GLY A 256 22.35 13.84 2.13
C GLY A 256 23.18 14.47 1.03
N ASP A 257 24.45 14.69 1.35
CA ASP A 257 25.42 15.28 0.42
C ASP A 257 26.39 14.19 -0.07
N SER A 258 26.82 14.29 -1.32
CA SER A 258 27.96 13.52 -1.82
C SER A 258 29.25 13.96 -1.13
N PRO A 259 30.34 13.17 -1.24
CA PRO A 259 31.70 13.69 -1.08
C PRO A 259 31.92 14.92 -1.98
N SER A 260 32.93 15.74 -1.66
CA SER A 260 33.35 16.86 -2.51
C SER A 260 33.84 16.32 -3.85
N ILE A 261 33.32 16.88 -4.94
CA ILE A 261 33.60 16.49 -6.32
C ILE A 261 34.48 17.58 -6.94
N ALA A 262 35.70 17.23 -7.32
CA ALA A 262 36.58 18.15 -8.03
C ALA A 262 36.18 18.28 -9.51
N LEU A 263 36.07 19.50 -10.02
CA LEU A 263 35.79 19.85 -11.41
C LEU A 263 37.05 20.38 -12.09
N GLY A 264 37.38 19.77 -13.23
CA GLY A 264 38.52 20.15 -14.05
C GLY A 264 38.27 21.43 -14.84
N GLY A 265 39.35 22.20 -15.05
CA GLY A 265 39.38 23.31 -16.00
C GLY A 265 39.55 22.84 -17.44
N PRO A 266 39.59 23.80 -18.40
CA PRO A 266 39.96 23.52 -19.78
C PRO A 266 41.40 23.00 -19.92
#